data_AF-A0A7S4BSK5-F1
#
_entry.id   AF-A0A7S4BSK5-F1
#
_cell.length_a   1.000
_cell.length_b   1.000
_cell.length_c   1.000
_cell.angle_alpha   90.00
_cell.angle_beta   90.00
_cell.angle_gamma   90.00
#
_symmetry.space_group_name_H-M   'P 1'
#
loop_
_entity.id
_entity.type
_entity.pdbx_description
1 polymer ?
#
loop_
_entity_poly.entity_id
_entity_poly.type
_entity_poly.pdbx_seq_one_letter_code
_entity_poly.pdbx_strand_id
1 'polypeptide(L)'
;LTGAPPGVIATVIGDDGTEAVLPPLFLLATFLYVGLFAATWGGGAWVCACELVPLRWHAQGVSTAVSVNWLCNLAVASVVAATMKFPYSAPITFAAFALLCAVGGMFTYHVLPETAGLSLENADAAFSLLRA
;
A
#
# COMPACT_ATOMS: atom_id res chain seq x y z
N LEU A 1 25.13 -4.80 -18.44
CA LEU A 1 24.83 -4.26 -17.10
C LEU A 1 25.43 -2.84 -16.90
N THR A 2 25.55 -2.03 -17.95
CA THR A 2 26.51 -0.90 -18.01
C THR A 2 25.86 0.45 -18.43
N GLY A 3 24.62 0.72 -18.01
CA GLY A 3 23.88 1.90 -18.49
C GLY A 3 23.12 2.70 -17.43
N ALA A 4 23.33 2.45 -16.13
CA ALA A 4 22.72 3.27 -15.09
C ALA A 4 23.54 4.57 -14.94
N PRO A 5 22.90 5.76 -14.94
CA PRO A 5 23.61 7.01 -14.72
C PRO A 5 24.33 6.97 -13.37
N PRO A 6 25.59 7.46 -13.30
CA PRO A 6 26.45 7.34 -12.11
C PRO A 6 25.80 7.81 -10.80
N GLY A 7 24.83 8.74 -10.88
CA GLY A 7 24.15 9.31 -9.72
C GLY A 7 23.22 8.36 -8.96
N VAL A 8 22.67 7.30 -9.58
CA VAL A 8 21.73 6.41 -8.87
C VAL A 8 22.45 5.44 -7.93
N ILE A 9 23.66 5.02 -8.31
CA ILE A 9 24.48 4.15 -7.48
C ILE A 9 25.39 4.98 -6.56
N ALA A 10 25.89 6.13 -7.03
CA ALA A 10 26.74 7.01 -6.20
C ALA A 10 25.97 7.74 -5.10
N THR A 11 24.67 8.06 -5.26
CA THR A 11 23.90 8.67 -4.15
C THR A 11 23.69 7.70 -2.98
N VAL A 12 23.92 6.40 -3.19
CA VAL A 12 23.88 5.37 -2.13
C VAL A 12 25.19 5.31 -1.35
N ILE A 13 26.26 5.92 -1.86
CA ILE A 13 27.58 5.99 -1.21
C ILE A 13 27.91 7.47 -1.07
N GLY A 14 27.42 8.10 -0.01
CA GLY A 14 27.92 9.41 0.41
C GLY A 14 29.42 9.33 0.74
N ASP A 15 30.05 10.48 0.86
CA ASP A 15 31.51 10.61 1.00
C ASP A 15 31.94 10.74 2.49
N ASP A 16 31.02 10.54 3.44
CA ASP A 16 31.19 10.97 4.83
C ASP A 16 31.27 9.80 5.83
N GLY A 17 32.05 8.75 5.54
CA GLY A 17 32.50 7.73 6.52
C GLY A 17 31.44 6.99 7.36
N THR A 18 30.16 7.29 7.16
CA THR A 18 28.96 6.77 7.84
C THR A 18 28.21 5.82 6.88
N GLU A 19 28.93 5.32 5.88
CA GLU A 19 28.43 4.94 4.54
C GLU A 19 28.13 3.46 4.36
N ALA A 20 28.39 2.62 5.36
CA ALA A 20 28.24 1.18 5.22
C ALA A 20 26.95 0.61 5.86
N VAL A 21 26.28 1.35 6.75
CA VAL A 21 25.17 0.81 7.56
C VAL A 21 23.79 1.26 7.05
N LEU A 22 23.70 2.49 6.53
CA LEU A 22 22.45 3.03 5.98
C LEU A 22 21.96 2.28 4.73
N PRO A 23 22.82 1.91 3.75
CA PRO A 23 22.36 1.24 2.55
C PRO A 23 21.78 -0.18 2.79
N PRO A 24 22.43 -1.07 3.57
CA PRO A 24 21.90 -2.40 3.82
C PRO A 24 20.61 -2.39 4.65
N LEU A 25 20.51 -1.52 5.66
CA LEU A 25 19.31 -1.41 6.49
C LEU A 25 18.11 -0.90 5.68
N PHE A 26 18.33 0.12 4.85
CA PHE A 26 17.31 0.64 3.94
C PHE A 26 16.83 -0.40 2.93
N LEU A 27 17.76 -1.15 2.34
CA LEU A 27 17.44 -2.24 1.43
C LEU A 27 16.64 -3.35 2.13
N LEU A 28 17.09 -3.80 3.30
CA LEU A 28 16.38 -4.80 4.10
C LEU A 28 14.97 -4.34 4.45
N ALA A 29 14.81 -3.09 4.91
CA ALA A 29 13.50 -2.51 5.22
C ALA A 29 12.59 -2.46 3.99
N THR A 30 13.14 -2.12 2.82
CA THR A 30 12.39 -2.10 1.56
C THR A 30 11.93 -3.50 1.15
N PHE A 31 12.81 -4.50 1.20
CA PHE A 31 12.44 -5.90 0.89
C PHE A 31 11.41 -6.45 1.86
N LEU A 32 11.54 -6.16 3.15
CA LEU A 32 10.56 -6.54 4.16
C LEU A 32 9.20 -5.89 3.88
N TYR A 33 9.19 -4.59 3.59
CA TYR A 33 7.96 -3.87 3.24
C TYR A 33 7.28 -4.47 2.00
N VAL A 34 8.02 -4.67 0.91
CA VAL A 34 7.49 -5.23 -0.33
C VAL A 34 7.00 -6.67 -0.12
N GLY A 35 7.74 -7.49 0.62
CA GLY A 35 7.36 -8.87 0.92
C GLY A 35 6.08 -8.97 1.76
N LEU A 36 5.98 -8.16 2.82
CA LEU A 36 4.78 -8.10 3.66
C LEU A 36 3.58 -7.55 2.89
N PHE A 37 3.78 -6.51 2.07
CA PHE A 37 2.73 -5.98 1.21
C PHE A 37 2.24 -7.05 0.24
N ALA A 38 3.13 -7.75 -0.45
CA ALA A 38 2.78 -8.81 -1.40
C ALA A 38 2.00 -9.96 -0.72
N ALA A 39 2.41 -10.36 0.49
CA ALA A 39 1.76 -11.42 1.26
C ALA A 39 0.37 -11.04 1.81
N THR A 40 0.07 -9.74 1.94
CA THR A 40 -1.17 -9.25 2.55
C THR A 40 -2.01 -8.47 1.54
N TRP A 41 -1.73 -7.18 1.39
CA TRP A 41 -2.50 -6.22 0.60
C TRP A 41 -2.36 -6.42 -0.91
N GLY A 42 -1.27 -7.03 -1.38
CA GLY A 42 -0.99 -7.21 -2.80
C GLY A 42 -2.08 -8.01 -3.51
N GLY A 43 -2.48 -9.15 -2.94
CA GLY A 43 -3.62 -9.94 -3.41
C GLY A 43 -4.90 -9.71 -2.61
N GLY A 44 -4.79 -9.59 -1.28
CA GLY A 44 -5.93 -9.56 -0.37
C GLY A 44 -6.87 -8.39 -0.61
N ALA A 45 -6.37 -7.21 -0.99
CA ALA A 45 -7.20 -6.04 -1.27
C ALA A 45 -8.16 -6.26 -2.44
N TRP A 46 -7.70 -6.94 -3.49
CA TRP A 46 -8.51 -7.24 -4.68
C TRP A 46 -9.56 -8.31 -4.38
N VAL A 47 -9.19 -9.31 -3.58
CA VAL A 47 -10.13 -10.33 -3.11
C VAL A 47 -11.23 -9.68 -2.26
N CYS A 48 -10.85 -8.87 -1.27
CA CYS A 48 -11.79 -8.14 -0.43
C CYS A 48 -12.73 -7.24 -1.27
N ALA A 49 -12.20 -6.49 -2.23
CA ALA A 49 -13.03 -5.64 -3.09
C ALA A 49 -14.08 -6.42 -3.88
N CYS A 50 -13.78 -7.67 -4.27
CA CYS A 50 -14.70 -8.54 -4.99
C CYS A 50 -15.70 -9.25 -4.06
N GLU A 51 -15.35 -9.51 -2.80
CA GLU A 51 -16.19 -10.24 -1.85
C GLU A 51 -17.12 -9.33 -1.04
N LEU A 52 -16.68 -8.09 -0.77
CA LEU A 52 -17.44 -7.16 0.07
C LEU A 52 -18.61 -6.48 -0.65
N VAL A 53 -18.70 -6.60 -1.98
CA VAL A 53 -19.75 -5.96 -2.78
C VAL A 53 -20.90 -6.95 -3.02
N PRO A 54 -22.16 -6.60 -2.71
CA PRO A 54 -23.31 -7.46 -2.95
C PRO A 54 -23.49 -7.79 -4.44
N LEU A 55 -23.90 -9.02 -4.76
CA LEU A 55 -24.11 -9.52 -6.13
C LEU A 55 -24.96 -8.59 -7.01
N ARG A 56 -26.00 -7.98 -6.45
CA ARG A 56 -26.90 -7.07 -7.17
C ARG A 56 -26.19 -5.85 -7.77
N TRP A 57 -25.14 -5.36 -7.11
CA TRP A 57 -24.42 -4.15 -7.48
C TRP A 57 -22.94 -4.43 -7.76
N HIS A 58 -22.56 -5.71 -7.90
CA HIS A 58 -21.18 -6.17 -7.91
C HIS A 58 -20.33 -5.44 -8.94
N ALA A 59 -20.76 -5.46 -10.21
CA ALA A 59 -20.03 -4.82 -11.30
C ALA A 59 -19.82 -3.31 -11.06
N GLN A 60 -20.84 -2.61 -10.56
CA GLN A 60 -20.76 -1.17 -10.30
C GLN A 60 -19.87 -0.87 -9.09
N GLY A 61 -20.08 -1.57 -7.97
CA GLY A 61 -19.29 -1.38 -6.75
C GLY A 61 -17.80 -1.68 -6.95
N VAL A 62 -17.48 -2.80 -7.61
CA VAL A 62 -16.08 -3.15 -7.94
C VAL A 62 -15.47 -2.12 -8.89
N SER A 63 -16.20 -1.69 -9.93
CA SER A 63 -15.68 -0.67 -10.86
C SER A 63 -15.39 0.67 -10.20
N THR A 64 -16.24 1.10 -9.24
CA THR A 64 -16.00 2.30 -8.45
C THR A 64 -14.79 2.14 -7.54
N ALA A 65 -14.66 1.01 -6.84
CA ALA A 65 -13.50 0.73 -6.00
C ALA A 65 -12.19 0.77 -6.80
N VAL A 66 -12.17 0.14 -7.98
CA VAL A 66 -11.02 0.16 -8.90
C VAL A 66 -10.73 1.58 -9.38
N SER A 67 -11.76 2.35 -9.75
CA SER A 67 -11.59 3.74 -10.21
C SER A 67 -11.00 4.64 -9.12
N VAL A 68 -11.49 4.52 -7.88
CA VAL A 68 -10.95 5.24 -6.72
C VAL A 68 -9.51 4.82 -6.45
N ASN A 69 -9.18 3.52 -6.55
CA ASN A 69 -7.81 3.04 -6.40
C ASN A 69 -6.85 3.72 -7.39
N TRP A 70 -7.21 3.78 -8.67
CA TRP A 70 -6.37 4.42 -9.69
C TRP A 70 -6.26 5.93 -9.52
N LEU A 71 -7.34 6.60 -9.09
CA LEU A 71 -7.30 8.03 -8.76
C LEU A 71 -6.37 8.30 -7.58
N CYS A 72 -6.43 7.50 -6.52
CA CYS A 72 -5.52 7.59 -5.39
C CYS A 72 -4.08 7.34 -5.80
N ASN A 73 -3.82 6.34 -6.66
CA ASN A 73 -2.49 6.06 -7.19
C ASN A 73 -1.94 7.26 -7.97
N LEU A 74 -2.73 7.85 -8.86
CA LEU A 74 -2.36 9.06 -9.60
C LEU A 74 -2.03 10.22 -8.66
N ALA A 75 -2.85 10.44 -7.63
CA ALA A 75 -2.64 11.51 -6.65
C ALA A 75 -1.33 11.32 -5.89
N VAL A 76 -1.07 10.11 -5.36
CA VAL A 76 0.15 9.80 -4.62
C VAL A 76 1.37 9.95 -5.53
N ALA A 77 1.35 9.36 -6.73
CA ALA A 77 2.46 9.48 -7.67
C ALA A 77 2.78 10.94 -8.02
N SER A 78 1.75 11.75 -8.26
CA SER A 78 1.90 13.17 -8.58
C SER A 78 2.47 13.98 -7.40
N VAL A 79 1.95 13.77 -6.19
CA VAL A 79 2.41 14.47 -4.98
C VAL A 79 3.85 14.11 -4.65
N VAL A 80 4.19 12.82 -4.69
CA VAL A 80 5.57 12.34 -4.44
C VAL A 80 6.52 12.94 -5.47
N ALA A 81 6.20 12.85 -6.76
CA ALA A 81 7.03 13.42 -7.81
C ALA A 81 7.24 14.94 -7.65
N ALA A 82 6.20 15.68 -7.22
CA ALA A 82 6.29 17.12 -7.02
C ALA A 82 7.09 17.51 -5.76
N THR A 83 7.06 16.69 -4.71
CA THR A 83 7.60 17.03 -3.39
C THR A 83 9.03 16.52 -3.16
N MET A 84 9.45 15.47 -3.86
CA MET A 84 10.73 14.78 -3.58
C MET A 84 11.99 15.61 -3.92
N LYS A 85 11.81 16.76 -4.57
CA LYS A 85 12.89 17.74 -4.83
C LYS A 85 13.19 18.65 -3.63
N PHE A 86 12.34 18.69 -2.62
CA PHE A 86 12.52 19.55 -1.45
C PHE A 86 13.35 18.85 -0.36
N PRO A 87 14.16 19.60 0.42
CA PRO A 87 14.86 19.06 1.58
C PRO A 87 13.89 18.40 2.57
N TYR A 88 14.31 17.30 3.21
CA TYR A 88 13.51 16.53 4.17
C TYR A 88 12.21 15.91 3.64
N SER A 89 11.92 16.01 2.33
CA SER A 89 10.72 15.41 1.74
C SER A 89 10.64 13.90 1.95
N ALA A 90 11.72 13.16 1.71
CA ALA A 90 11.77 11.71 1.87
C ALA A 90 11.33 11.22 3.26
N PRO A 91 11.95 11.64 4.39
CA PRO A 91 11.53 11.17 5.72
C PRO A 91 10.09 11.58 6.06
N ILE A 92 9.63 12.76 5.64
CA ILE A 92 8.24 13.21 5.84
C ILE A 92 7.26 12.32 5.05
N THR A 93 7.56 12.04 3.78
CA THR A 93 6.74 11.18 2.92
C THR A 93 6.65 9.76 3.48
N PHE A 94 7.77 9.16 3.89
CA PHE A 94 7.76 7.82 4.47
C PHE A 94 7.03 7.79 5.83
N ALA A 95 7.13 8.83 6.66
CA ALA A 95 6.35 8.94 7.88
C ALA A 95 4.85 9.05 7.61
N ALA A 96 4.45 9.82 6.59
CA ALA A 96 3.05 9.90 6.16
C ALA A 96 2.51 8.56 5.64
N PHE A 97 3.31 7.81 4.87
CA PHE A 97 2.94 6.46 4.44
C PHE A 97 2.83 5.48 5.60
N ALA A 98 3.76 5.52 6.56
CA ALA A 98 3.66 4.69 7.77
C ALA A 98 2.37 4.97 8.55
N LEU A 99 1.99 6.25 8.70
CA LEU A 99 0.73 6.63 9.33
C LEU A 99 -0.48 6.12 8.54
N LEU A 100 -0.49 6.27 7.21
CA LEU A 100 -1.56 5.76 6.35
C LEU A 100 -1.69 4.23 6.44
N CYS A 101 -0.57 3.49 6.49
CA CYS A 101 -0.58 2.05 6.72
C CYS A 101 -1.17 1.69 8.09
N ALA A 102 -0.81 2.42 9.15
CA ALA A 102 -1.36 2.19 10.50
C ALA A 102 -2.87 2.45 10.54
N VAL A 103 -3.33 3.56 9.96
CA VAL A 103 -4.76 3.88 9.85
C VAL A 103 -5.49 2.83 9.01
N GLY A 104 -4.91 2.42 7.88
CA GLY A 104 -5.45 1.36 7.02
C GLY A 104 -5.58 0.03 7.78
N GLY A 105 -4.57 -0.36 8.55
CA GLY A 105 -4.60 -1.56 9.38
C GLY A 105 -5.64 -1.51 10.50
N MET A 106 -5.82 -0.35 11.15
CA MET A 106 -6.89 -0.16 12.13
C MET A 106 -8.27 -0.23 11.47
N PHE A 107 -8.43 0.39 10.30
CA PHE A 107 -9.66 0.33 9.53
C PHE A 107 -10.02 -1.11 9.16
N THR A 108 -9.06 -1.90 8.64
CA THR A 108 -9.35 -3.30 8.30
C THR A 108 -9.71 -4.13 9.52
N TYR A 109 -9.01 -3.96 10.64
CA TYR A 109 -9.29 -4.73 11.85
C TYR A 109 -10.67 -4.44 12.46
N HIS A 110 -11.15 -3.20 12.38
CA HIS A 110 -12.41 -2.80 13.03
C HIS A 110 -13.63 -2.77 12.11
N VAL A 111 -13.44 -2.56 10.80
CA VAL A 111 -14.54 -2.28 9.86
C VAL A 111 -14.78 -3.40 8.87
N LEU A 112 -13.75 -4.19 8.52
CA LEU A 112 -13.92 -5.30 7.59
C LEU A 112 -14.33 -6.58 8.35
N PRO A 113 -15.48 -7.19 8.00
CA PRO A 113 -15.81 -8.52 8.49
C PRO A 113 -14.95 -9.58 7.79
N GLU A 114 -14.72 -10.69 8.48
CA GLU A 114 -14.10 -11.87 7.89
C GLU A 114 -15.05 -12.52 6.87
N THR A 115 -14.61 -12.66 5.63
CA THR A 115 -15.39 -13.23 4.52
C THR A 115 -14.92 -14.62 4.10
N ALA A 116 -13.82 -15.13 4.69
CA ALA A 116 -13.27 -16.44 4.34
C ALA A 116 -14.28 -17.58 4.54
N GLY A 117 -14.45 -18.40 3.50
CA GLY A 117 -15.29 -19.60 3.53
C GLY A 117 -16.79 -19.34 3.32
N LEU A 118 -17.21 -18.10 3.09
CA LEU A 118 -18.58 -17.77 2.72
C LEU A 118 -18.77 -17.85 1.19
N SER A 119 -19.98 -18.24 0.76
CA SER A 119 -20.37 -18.04 -0.64
C SER A 119 -20.65 -16.57 -0.90
N LEU A 120 -20.44 -16.10 -2.14
CA LEU A 120 -20.68 -14.71 -2.54
C LEU A 120 -22.14 -14.25 -2.29
N GLU A 121 -23.09 -15.20 -2.30
CA GLU A 121 -24.51 -14.96 -1.99
C GLU A 121 -24.74 -14.62 -0.51
N ASN A 122 -23.84 -15.06 0.37
CA ASN A 122 -23.93 -14.87 1.82
C ASN A 122 -22.99 -13.78 2.34
N ALA A 123 -22.28 -13.05 1.48
CA ALA A 123 -21.39 -11.97 1.89
C ALA A 123 -22.13 -10.87 2.68
N ASP A 124 -23.40 -10.61 2.37
CA ASP A 124 -24.26 -9.68 3.11
C ASP A 124 -24.46 -10.10 4.58
N ALA A 125 -24.42 -11.40 4.87
CA ALA A 125 -24.54 -11.93 6.24
C ALA A 125 -23.28 -11.70 7.09
N ALA A 126 -22.10 -11.54 6.46
CA ALA A 126 -20.87 -11.21 7.19
C ALA A 126 -20.94 -9.81 7.82
N PHE A 127 -21.55 -8.85 7.11
CA PHE A 127 -21.73 -7.48 7.59
C PHE A 127 -22.78 -7.35 8.69
N SER A 128 -23.78 -8.23 8.74
CA SER A 128 -24.80 -8.20 9.79
C SER A 128 -24.25 -8.72 11.13
N LEU A 129 -23.33 -9.69 11.11
CA LEU A 129 -22.66 -10.20 12.31
C LEU A 129 -21.68 -9.21 12.94
N LEU A 130 -21.03 -8.35 12.14
CA LEU A 130 -20.15 -7.29 12.66
C LEU A 130 -20.90 -6.18 13.43
N ARG A 131 -22.23 -6.09 13.27
CA ARG A 131 -23.08 -5.02 13.83
C ARG A 131 -23.95 -5.46 15.01
N ALA A 132 -23.90 -6.74 15.40
CA ALA A 132 -24.63 -7.31 16.53
C ALA A 132 -23.74 -7.36 17.79
#